data_AF-A0A613S6Q9-F1
#
_entry.id   AF-A0A613S6Q9-F1
#
_cell.length_a   1.000
_cell.length_b   1.000
_cell.length_c   1.000
_cell.angle_alpha   90.00
_cell.angle_beta   90.00
_cell.angle_gamma   90.00
#
_symmetry.space_group_name_H-M   'P 1'
#
loop_
_entity.id
_entity.type
_entity.pdbx_description
1 polymer ?
#
loop_
_entity_poly.entity_id
_entity_poly.type
_entity_poly.pdbx_seq_one_letter_code
_entity_poly.pdbx_strand_id
1 'polypeptide(L)'
;MQRNLPHIISQATSAPLLLEPAYARVFFCALGRESGINSLHIPGNNESLDQSDMALVTGDFMATGKPQARFYQVVNGIAVLPVTGTLVHKLGGMRPFSGMTGYDGVTARLQQAVSDPEVKGILLDIDSPGGQAAGAFDCADMIYRMREQKPVWALANETACSAAMLLAAACSHR
;
A
#
# COMPACT_ATOMS: atom_id res chain seq x y z
N MET A 1 17.41 -19.05 -10.74
CA MET A 1 16.48 -18.46 -9.74
C MET A 1 17.03 -17.12 -9.29
N GLN A 2 16.37 -16.02 -9.65
CA GLN A 2 16.74 -14.68 -9.19
C GLN A 2 16.34 -14.56 -7.71
N ARG A 3 17.30 -14.31 -6.82
CA ARG A 3 17.03 -14.15 -5.38
C ARG A 3 16.47 -12.75 -5.16
N ASN A 4 15.31 -12.65 -4.52
CA ASN A 4 14.69 -11.37 -4.16
C ASN A 4 15.42 -10.77 -2.94
N LEU A 5 16.66 -10.32 -3.16
CA LEU A 5 17.53 -9.75 -2.13
C LEU A 5 16.91 -8.54 -1.41
N PRO A 6 16.17 -7.62 -2.06
CA PRO A 6 15.48 -6.54 -1.36
C PRO A 6 14.51 -7.06 -0.29
N HIS A 7 13.74 -8.09 -0.63
CA HIS A 7 12.82 -8.73 0.31
C HIS A 7 13.57 -9.42 1.45
N ILE A 8 14.63 -10.18 1.15
CA ILE A 8 15.47 -10.85 2.16
C ILE A 8 16.14 -9.84 3.10
N ILE A 9 16.67 -8.74 2.58
CA ILE A 9 17.30 -7.67 3.37
C ILE A 9 16.25 -7.01 4.26
N SER A 10 15.06 -6.69 3.75
CA SER A 10 13.98 -6.12 4.55
C SER A 10 13.53 -7.04 5.70
N GLN A 11 13.52 -8.36 5.48
CA GLN A 11 13.24 -9.36 6.51
C GLN A 11 14.39 -9.47 7.52
N ALA A 12 15.65 -9.46 7.05
CA ALA A 12 16.83 -9.60 7.90
C ALA A 12 17.07 -8.37 8.80
N THR A 13 16.78 -7.17 8.33
CA THR A 13 17.01 -5.92 9.08
C THR A 13 15.77 -5.45 9.84
N SER A 14 14.61 -6.08 9.63
CA SER A 14 13.31 -5.63 10.17
C SER A 14 13.00 -4.16 9.90
N ALA A 15 13.62 -3.58 8.86
CA ALA A 15 13.44 -2.20 8.46
C ALA A 15 12.97 -2.18 7.00
N PRO A 16 11.85 -1.51 6.67
CA PRO A 16 11.47 -1.32 5.28
C PRO A 16 12.56 -0.51 4.57
N LEU A 17 12.95 -0.94 3.36
CA LEU A 17 13.92 -0.21 2.55
C LEU A 17 13.40 1.21 2.30
N LEU A 18 14.27 2.21 2.47
CA LEU A 18 13.91 3.64 2.34
C LEU A 18 13.35 3.97 0.94
N LEU A 19 13.77 3.22 -0.07
CA LEU A 19 13.38 3.38 -1.46
C LEU A 19 12.97 2.02 -2.04
N GLU A 20 11.81 1.97 -2.69
CA GLU A 20 11.45 0.85 -3.55
C GLU A 20 12.43 0.77 -4.73
N PRO A 21 12.86 -0.42 -5.21
CA PRO A 21 13.81 -0.53 -6.31
C PRO A 21 13.44 0.26 -7.57
N ALA A 22 12.14 0.27 -7.95
CA ALA A 22 11.66 1.03 -9.09
C ALA A 22 11.79 2.55 -8.89
N TYR A 23 11.48 3.03 -7.68
CA TYR A 23 11.62 4.44 -7.32
C TYR A 23 13.10 4.85 -7.15
N ALA A 24 13.94 3.98 -6.59
CA ALA A 24 15.38 4.19 -6.47
C ALA A 24 16.04 4.44 -7.83
N ARG A 25 15.65 3.68 -8.87
CA ARG A 25 16.13 3.88 -10.25
C ARG A 25 15.86 5.31 -10.74
N VAL A 26 14.61 5.77 -10.63
CA VAL A 26 14.22 7.13 -11.05
C VAL A 26 14.93 8.18 -10.20
N PHE A 27 14.98 7.99 -8.88
CA PHE A 27 15.63 8.89 -7.94
C PHE A 27 17.12 9.10 -8.27
N PHE A 28 17.86 8.02 -8.49
CA PHE A 28 19.28 8.10 -8.84
C PHE A 28 19.53 8.60 -10.26
N CYS A 29 18.63 8.35 -11.23
CA CYS A 29 18.71 8.96 -12.55
C CYS A 29 18.52 10.49 -12.48
N ALA A 30 17.54 10.95 -11.69
CA ALA A 30 17.33 12.38 -11.47
C ALA A 30 18.53 13.03 -10.76
N LEU A 31 19.06 12.39 -9.71
CA LEU A 31 20.23 12.88 -9.00
C LEU A 31 21.49 12.87 -9.86
N GLY A 32 21.68 11.85 -10.69
CA GLY A 32 22.80 11.76 -11.63
C GLY A 32 22.76 12.89 -12.67
N ARG A 33 21.57 13.19 -13.20
CA ARG A 33 21.36 14.32 -14.11
C ARG A 33 21.69 15.66 -13.46
N GLU A 34 21.20 15.93 -12.25
CA GLU A 34 21.47 17.18 -11.52
C GLU A 34 22.94 17.31 -11.10
N SER A 35 23.61 16.19 -10.82
CA SER A 35 25.01 16.15 -10.37
C SER A 35 26.04 16.08 -11.51
N GLY A 36 25.61 16.06 -12.78
CA GLY A 36 26.49 15.99 -13.94
C GLY A 36 27.20 14.63 -14.12
N ILE A 37 26.61 13.54 -13.62
CA ILE A 37 27.15 12.19 -13.76
C ILE A 37 26.94 11.70 -15.21
N ASN A 38 27.97 11.09 -15.81
CA ASN A 38 27.92 10.64 -17.21
C ASN A 38 27.23 9.29 -17.39
N SER A 39 27.29 8.41 -16.39
CA SER A 39 26.65 7.10 -16.44
C SER A 39 26.24 6.62 -15.05
N LEU A 40 25.11 5.92 -14.99
CA LEU A 40 24.62 5.24 -13.79
C LEU A 40 24.57 3.74 -14.05
N HIS A 41 25.30 2.95 -13.26
CA HIS A 41 25.27 1.49 -13.34
C HIS A 41 24.29 0.91 -12.33
N ILE A 42 23.40 0.03 -12.78
CA ILE A 42 22.41 -0.68 -11.96
C ILE A 42 22.88 -2.13 -11.78
N PRO A 43 23.41 -2.50 -10.60
CA PRO A 43 24.03 -3.81 -10.39
C PRO A 43 23.07 -4.99 -10.56
N GLY A 44 21.77 -4.79 -10.29
CA GLY A 44 20.77 -5.86 -10.32
C GLY A 44 20.49 -6.46 -11.70
N ASN A 45 20.60 -5.64 -12.75
CA ASN A 45 20.33 -6.04 -14.14
C ASN A 45 21.55 -5.89 -15.06
N ASN A 46 22.71 -5.49 -14.52
CA ASN A 46 23.90 -5.12 -15.27
C ASN A 46 23.60 -4.07 -16.37
N GLU A 47 22.68 -3.17 -16.08
CA GLU A 47 22.22 -2.09 -16.96
C GLU A 47 23.08 -0.84 -16.70
N SER A 48 23.51 -0.16 -17.74
CA SER A 48 24.21 1.12 -17.65
C SER A 48 23.39 2.16 -18.38
N LEU A 49 22.94 3.18 -17.66
CA LEU A 49 22.15 4.29 -18.22
C LEU A 49 23.09 5.46 -18.50
N ASP A 50 23.10 5.95 -19.73
CA ASP A 50 23.79 7.19 -20.08
C ASP A 50 22.91 8.44 -19.80
N GLN A 51 23.39 9.63 -20.16
CA GLN A 51 22.64 10.86 -19.94
C GLN A 51 21.29 10.91 -20.69
N SER A 52 21.22 10.37 -21.91
CA SER A 52 19.97 10.28 -22.67
C SER A 52 19.00 9.29 -22.03
N ASP A 53 19.49 8.14 -21.59
CA ASP A 53 18.68 7.11 -20.94
C ASP A 53 18.13 7.61 -19.60
N MET A 54 18.97 8.30 -18.81
CA MET A 54 18.53 8.94 -17.55
C MET A 54 17.47 10.01 -17.81
N ALA A 55 17.60 10.79 -18.90
CA ALA A 55 16.59 11.77 -19.30
C ALA A 55 15.27 11.12 -19.72
N LEU A 56 15.30 9.99 -20.42
CA LEU A 56 14.11 9.22 -20.80
C LEU A 56 13.43 8.61 -19.57
N VAL A 57 14.17 7.93 -18.69
CA VAL A 57 13.61 7.32 -17.47
C VAL A 57 12.97 8.36 -16.56
N THR A 58 13.58 9.53 -16.42
CA THR A 58 13.02 10.64 -15.64
C THR A 58 11.85 11.32 -16.35
N GLY A 59 11.93 11.47 -17.67
CA GLY A 59 10.88 12.03 -18.52
C GLY A 59 9.60 11.18 -18.49
N ASP A 60 9.72 9.87 -18.68
CA ASP A 60 8.61 8.92 -18.65
C ASP A 60 7.91 8.96 -17.28
N PHE A 61 8.68 8.94 -16.19
CA PHE A 61 8.13 9.04 -14.83
C PHE A 61 7.37 10.34 -14.58
N MET A 62 7.86 11.47 -15.12
CA MET A 62 7.20 12.77 -15.00
C MET A 62 5.96 12.86 -15.91
N ALA A 63 6.00 12.23 -17.09
CA ALA A 63 4.90 12.19 -18.06
C ALA A 63 3.73 11.29 -17.59
N THR A 64 4.03 10.21 -16.85
CA THR A 64 3.00 9.34 -16.24
C THR A 64 2.30 9.97 -15.03
N GLY A 65 2.75 11.16 -14.59
CA GLY A 65 2.31 11.78 -13.35
C GLY A 65 2.88 11.01 -12.14
N LYS A 66 3.04 11.71 -11.00
CA LYS A 66 3.27 11.01 -9.73
C LYS A 66 2.13 10.00 -9.58
N PRO A 67 2.39 8.69 -9.42
CA PRO A 67 1.35 7.79 -8.97
C PRO A 67 0.79 8.46 -7.72
N GLN A 68 -0.51 8.73 -7.66
CA GLN A 68 -1.09 9.18 -6.40
C GLN A 68 -0.62 8.17 -5.36
N ALA A 69 -0.02 8.66 -4.26
CA ALA A 69 0.48 7.77 -3.23
C ALA A 69 -0.71 7.00 -2.66
N ARG A 70 -0.96 5.83 -3.22
CA ARG A 70 -2.00 4.91 -2.79
C ARG A 70 -1.49 4.26 -1.53
N PHE A 71 -2.29 4.31 -0.48
CA PHE A 71 -1.96 3.62 0.76
C PHE A 71 -2.38 2.13 0.73
N TYR A 72 -2.61 1.59 -0.48
CA TYR A 72 -3.07 0.23 -0.79
C TYR A 72 -2.51 -0.21 -2.15
N GLN A 73 -2.49 -1.52 -2.39
CA GLN A 73 -2.13 -2.08 -3.69
C GLN A 73 -3.37 -2.26 -4.55
N VAL A 74 -3.24 -2.09 -5.87
CA VAL A 74 -4.30 -2.38 -6.84
C VAL A 74 -3.88 -3.56 -7.70
N VAL A 75 -4.64 -4.65 -7.64
CA VAL A 75 -4.39 -5.87 -8.41
C VAL A 75 -5.61 -6.13 -9.29
N ASN A 76 -5.43 -6.09 -10.61
CA ASN A 76 -6.51 -6.29 -11.60
C ASN A 76 -7.74 -5.37 -11.37
N GLY A 77 -7.52 -4.13 -10.92
CA GLY A 77 -8.58 -3.19 -10.59
C GLY A 77 -9.25 -3.42 -9.22
N ILE A 78 -8.71 -4.30 -8.38
CA ILE A 78 -9.16 -4.50 -7.00
C ILE A 78 -8.16 -3.84 -6.04
N ALA A 79 -8.64 -2.92 -5.21
CA ALA A 79 -7.84 -2.35 -4.14
C ALA A 79 -7.77 -3.32 -2.95
N VAL A 80 -6.57 -3.74 -2.57
CA VAL A 80 -6.33 -4.64 -1.44
C VAL A 80 -5.93 -3.82 -0.23
N LEU A 81 -6.79 -3.82 0.79
CA LEU A 81 -6.64 -3.08 2.04
C LEU A 81 -6.34 -4.06 3.17
N PRO A 82 -5.12 -4.07 3.70
CA PRO A 82 -4.79 -4.95 4.83
C PRO A 82 -5.45 -4.44 6.12
N VAL A 83 -6.08 -5.36 6.85
CA VAL A 83 -6.64 -5.18 8.19
C VAL A 83 -5.97 -6.21 9.10
N THR A 84 -4.75 -5.89 9.53
CA THR A 84 -3.87 -6.85 10.21
C THR A 84 -3.63 -6.49 11.67
N GLY A 85 -3.63 -7.52 12.52
CA GLY A 85 -3.36 -7.45 13.95
C GLY A 85 -4.38 -6.63 14.73
N THR A 86 -4.01 -6.11 15.91
CA THR A 86 -4.99 -5.55 16.86
C THR A 86 -5.60 -4.24 16.35
N LEU A 87 -6.93 -4.13 16.39
CA LEU A 87 -7.66 -2.95 15.92
C LEU A 87 -7.81 -1.88 17.02
N VAL A 88 -7.58 -0.62 16.67
CA VAL A 88 -7.65 0.51 17.61
C VAL A 88 -8.39 1.71 17.02
N HIS A 89 -8.93 2.59 17.87
CA HIS A 89 -9.75 3.72 17.44
C HIS A 89 -9.00 4.70 16.52
N LYS A 90 -7.84 5.18 16.96
CA LYS A 90 -7.00 6.11 16.22
C LYS A 90 -5.54 5.70 16.39
N LEU A 91 -4.84 5.55 15.27
CA LEU A 91 -3.40 5.30 15.29
C LEU A 91 -2.58 6.60 15.28
N GLY A 92 -3.23 7.73 14.98
CA GLY A 92 -2.67 9.07 15.15
C GLY A 92 -1.32 9.28 14.46
N GLY A 93 -1.29 9.37 13.13
CA GLY A 93 -0.14 9.81 12.31
C GLY A 93 1.15 8.97 12.39
N MET A 94 1.31 8.11 13.40
CA MET A 94 2.46 7.28 13.64
C MET A 94 2.23 5.90 13.02
N ARG A 95 3.17 5.50 12.17
CA ARG A 95 3.18 4.17 11.53
C ARG A 95 3.12 3.08 12.61
N PRO A 96 2.31 2.02 12.43
CA PRO A 96 2.17 0.97 13.43
C PRO A 96 3.50 0.25 13.60
N PHE A 97 4.14 0.47 14.75
CA PHE A 97 5.40 -0.18 15.10
C PHE A 97 5.19 -1.59 15.69
N SER A 98 3.94 -2.07 15.80
CA SER A 98 3.61 -3.28 16.57
C SER A 98 2.48 -4.15 16.01
N GLY A 99 2.21 -4.12 14.69
CA GLY A 99 1.13 -4.93 14.12
C GLY A 99 -0.27 -4.53 14.60
N MET A 100 -0.52 -3.23 14.76
CA MET A 100 -1.87 -2.69 15.04
C MET A 100 -2.43 -1.99 13.81
N THR A 101 -3.75 -1.99 13.67
CA THR A 101 -4.44 -1.28 12.60
C THR A 101 -5.46 -0.30 13.18
N GLY A 102 -5.33 0.99 12.85
CA GLY A 102 -6.28 2.02 13.27
C GLY A 102 -7.51 2.08 12.36
N TYR A 103 -8.70 2.25 12.94
CA TYR A 103 -9.94 2.46 12.17
C TYR A 103 -9.91 3.72 11.31
N ASP A 104 -9.21 4.76 11.77
CA ASP A 104 -8.91 5.97 11.00
C ASP A 104 -8.14 5.66 9.72
N GLY A 105 -7.11 4.81 9.82
CA GLY A 105 -6.33 4.34 8.67
C GLY A 105 -7.13 3.47 7.71
N VAL A 106 -7.98 2.57 8.22
CA VAL A 106 -8.87 1.74 7.37
C VAL A 106 -9.85 2.63 6.62
N THR A 107 -10.48 3.57 7.31
CA THR A 107 -11.47 4.50 6.72
C THR A 107 -10.83 5.38 5.65
N ALA A 108 -9.64 5.94 5.91
CA ALA A 108 -8.94 6.80 4.96
C ALA A 108 -8.55 6.03 3.68
N ARG A 109 -8.05 4.80 3.81
CA ARG A 109 -7.74 3.93 2.66
C ARG A 109 -9.00 3.58 1.88
N LEU A 110 -10.09 3.28 2.57
CA LEU A 110 -11.37 2.96 1.95
C LEU A 110 -11.90 4.14 1.13
N GLN A 111 -11.89 5.35 1.71
CA GLN A 111 -12.28 6.58 1.02
C GLN A 111 -11.44 6.84 -0.24
N GLN A 112 -10.12 6.67 -0.13
CA GLN A 112 -9.21 6.82 -1.26
C GLN A 112 -9.54 5.78 -2.36
N ALA A 113 -9.73 4.51 -2.00
CA ALA A 113 -10.05 3.44 -2.96
C ALA A 113 -11.42 3.60 -3.63
N VAL A 114 -12.44 4.06 -2.89
CA VAL A 114 -13.76 4.37 -3.46
C VAL A 114 -13.65 5.53 -4.46
N SER A 115 -12.81 6.52 -4.19
CA SER A 115 -12.65 7.69 -5.07
C SER A 115 -11.73 7.44 -6.27
N ASP A 116 -11.00 6.33 -6.28
CA ASP A 116 -9.98 6.03 -7.30
C ASP A 116 -10.60 5.43 -8.58
N PRO A 117 -10.54 6.10 -9.73
CA PRO A 117 -11.19 5.62 -10.96
C PRO A 117 -10.58 4.31 -11.50
N GLU A 118 -9.35 3.95 -11.13
CA GLU A 118 -8.75 2.67 -11.55
C GLU A 118 -9.23 1.47 -10.72
N VAL A 119 -9.90 1.73 -9.60
CA VAL A 119 -10.42 0.71 -8.68
C VAL A 119 -11.87 0.40 -9.01
N LYS A 120 -12.16 -0.85 -9.35
CA LYS A 120 -13.50 -1.39 -9.62
C LYS A 120 -14.13 -2.03 -8.39
N GLY A 121 -13.33 -2.52 -7.45
CA GLY A 121 -13.78 -3.16 -6.23
C GLY A 121 -12.70 -3.14 -5.16
N ILE A 122 -13.09 -3.43 -3.93
CA ILE A 122 -12.23 -3.29 -2.74
C ILE A 122 -12.25 -4.62 -2.00
N LEU A 123 -11.08 -5.10 -1.61
CA LEU A 123 -10.90 -6.29 -0.79
C LEU A 123 -10.27 -5.89 0.54
N LEU A 124 -10.97 -6.15 1.65
CA LEU A 124 -10.40 -6.15 2.98
C LEU A 124 -9.72 -7.49 3.20
N ASP A 125 -8.40 -7.50 3.25
CA ASP A 125 -7.59 -8.67 3.60
C ASP A 125 -7.42 -8.66 5.12
N ILE A 126 -8.23 -9.48 5.80
CA ILE A 126 -8.39 -9.43 7.25
C ILE A 126 -7.60 -10.57 7.89
N ASP A 127 -6.61 -10.19 8.70
CA ASP A 127 -5.93 -11.08 9.62
C ASP A 127 -5.83 -10.40 10.99
N SER A 128 -6.90 -10.49 11.77
CA SER A 128 -7.02 -9.74 13.02
C SER A 128 -7.80 -10.50 14.09
N PRO A 129 -7.29 -10.53 15.35
CA PRO A 129 -8.04 -11.01 16.50
C PRO A 129 -9.14 -10.01 16.94
N GLY A 130 -9.26 -8.85 16.29
CA GLY A 130 -10.14 -7.76 16.68
C GLY A 130 -9.40 -6.71 17.52
N GLY A 131 -10.12 -6.01 18.39
CA GLY A 131 -9.52 -4.95 19.21
C GLY A 131 -10.56 -4.03 19.87
N GLN A 132 -10.24 -2.75 19.94
CA GLN A 132 -11.06 -1.76 20.65
C GLN A 132 -12.45 -1.62 20.02
N ALA A 133 -13.49 -1.58 20.85
CA ALA A 133 -14.86 -1.29 20.39
C ALA A 133 -15.04 0.19 19.99
N ALA A 134 -14.26 1.10 20.58
CA ALA A 134 -14.31 2.52 20.27
C ALA A 134 -13.97 2.77 18.79
N GLY A 135 -14.92 3.35 18.05
CA GLY A 135 -14.82 3.60 16.60
C GLY A 135 -14.99 2.37 15.71
N ALA A 136 -15.16 1.17 16.26
CA ALA A 136 -15.35 -0.04 15.46
C ALA A 136 -16.69 0.01 14.70
N PHE A 137 -17.76 0.43 15.37
CA PHE A 137 -19.08 0.60 14.76
C PHE A 137 -19.13 1.73 13.75
N ASP A 138 -18.45 2.86 14.01
CA ASP A 138 -18.36 3.97 13.07
C ASP A 138 -17.61 3.55 11.79
N CYS A 139 -16.52 2.78 11.95
CA CYS A 139 -15.77 2.22 10.82
C CYS A 139 -16.63 1.21 10.02
N ALA A 140 -17.37 0.34 10.71
CA ALA A 140 -18.27 -0.61 10.07
C ALA A 140 -19.42 0.09 9.31
N ASP A 141 -20.02 1.13 9.90
CA ASP A 141 -21.05 1.95 9.25
C ASP A 141 -20.50 2.66 8.00
N MET A 142 -19.26 3.13 8.05
CA MET A 142 -18.59 3.69 6.89
C MET A 142 -18.38 2.66 5.77
N ILE A 143 -17.90 1.45 6.11
CA ILE A 143 -17.79 0.34 5.16
C ILE A 143 -19.15 0.03 4.53
N TYR A 144 -20.19 -0.04 5.37
CA TYR A 144 -21.55 -0.33 4.93
C TYR A 144 -22.05 0.69 3.92
N ARG A 145 -21.84 2.00 4.16
CA ARG A 145 -22.24 3.06 3.23
C ARG A 145 -21.42 3.05 1.94
N MET A 146 -20.12 2.83 2.05
CA MET A 146 -19.22 2.88 0.89
C MET A 146 -19.40 1.70 -0.07
N ARG A 147 -19.86 0.56 0.44
CA ARG A 147 -20.12 -0.61 -0.40
C ARG A 147 -21.20 -0.39 -1.46
N GLU A 148 -22.05 0.62 -1.27
CA GLU A 148 -23.06 1.02 -2.25
C GLU A 148 -22.44 1.75 -3.46
N GLN A 149 -21.26 2.37 -3.29
CA GLN A 149 -20.55 3.07 -4.36
C GLN A 149 -19.65 2.12 -5.15
N LYS A 150 -18.89 1.27 -4.46
CA LYS A 150 -18.08 0.19 -5.06
C LYS A 150 -18.16 -1.05 -4.20
N PRO A 151 -18.21 -2.26 -4.80
CA PRO A 151 -18.28 -3.49 -4.03
C PRO A 151 -17.07 -3.60 -3.09
N VAL A 152 -17.36 -3.80 -1.80
CA VAL A 152 -16.37 -4.08 -0.76
C VAL A 152 -16.55 -5.52 -0.31
N TRP A 153 -15.51 -6.32 -0.46
CA TRP A 153 -15.46 -7.72 -0.04
C TRP A 153 -14.51 -7.86 1.14
N ALA A 154 -14.78 -8.80 2.03
CA ALA A 154 -13.85 -9.22 3.05
C ALA A 154 -13.31 -10.61 2.72
N LEU A 155 -12.03 -10.83 2.98
CA LEU A 155 -11.40 -12.14 3.02
C LEU A 155 -10.78 -12.31 4.40
N ALA A 156 -11.22 -13.35 5.12
CA ALA A 156 -10.57 -13.74 6.36
C ALA A 156 -9.35 -14.61 6.04
N ASN A 157 -8.17 -14.02 6.16
CA ASN A 157 -6.88 -14.66 5.95
C ASN A 157 -6.33 -15.08 7.32
N GLU A 158 -6.60 -16.33 7.71
CA GLU A 158 -6.39 -16.91 9.05
C GLU A 158 -7.41 -16.47 10.11
N THR A 159 -7.46 -15.18 10.46
CA THR A 159 -8.27 -14.72 11.61
C THR A 159 -9.13 -13.48 11.33
N ALA A 160 -10.41 -13.56 11.69
CA ALA A 160 -11.33 -12.42 11.68
C ALA A 160 -12.26 -12.46 12.90
N CYS A 161 -11.76 -12.02 14.06
CA CYS A 161 -12.47 -12.14 15.33
C CYS A 161 -12.99 -10.78 15.84
N SER A 162 -14.08 -10.80 16.61
CA SER A 162 -14.61 -9.64 17.34
C SER A 162 -14.79 -8.41 16.43
N ALA A 163 -14.12 -7.28 16.71
CA ALA A 163 -14.19 -6.07 15.90
C ALA A 163 -13.79 -6.29 14.43
N ALA A 164 -12.88 -7.21 14.13
CA ALA A 164 -12.55 -7.54 12.74
C ALA A 164 -13.73 -8.23 12.02
N MET A 165 -14.44 -9.11 12.72
CA MET A 165 -15.66 -9.73 12.20
C MET A 165 -16.79 -8.70 12.02
N LEU A 166 -16.86 -7.69 12.89
CA LEU A 166 -17.79 -6.56 12.74
C LEU A 166 -17.53 -5.81 11.42
N LEU A 167 -16.27 -5.49 11.10
CA LEU A 167 -15.91 -4.86 9.83
C LEU A 167 -16.24 -5.79 8.64
N ALA A 168 -15.88 -7.07 8.72
CA ALA A 168 -16.18 -8.06 7.68
C ALA A 168 -17.68 -8.20 7.41
N ALA A 169 -18.51 -8.15 8.46
CA ALA A 169 -19.96 -8.25 8.36
C ALA A 169 -20.61 -7.03 7.69
N ALA A 170 -19.93 -5.87 7.68
CA ALA A 170 -20.39 -4.69 6.99
C ALA A 170 -20.14 -4.75 5.47
N CYS A 171 -19.20 -5.58 5.01
CA CYS A 171 -18.91 -5.79 3.59
C CYS A 171 -20.09 -6.38 2.82
N SER A 172 -20.05 -6.28 1.49
CA SER A 172 -21.08 -6.87 0.61
C SER A 172 -20.99 -8.38 0.56
N HIS A 173 -19.75 -8.91 0.57
CA HIS A 173 -19.44 -10.33 0.61
C HIS A 173 -18.33 -10.59 1.62
N ARG A 174 -18.34 -11.79 2.19
CA ARG A 174 -17.36 -12.31 3.15
C ARG A 174 -17.04 -13.76 2.81
#